data_AF-A0A6J4F387-F1
#
_entry.id   AF-A0A6J4F387-F1
#
_cell.length_a   1.000
_cell.length_b   1.000
_cell.length_c   1.000
_cell.angle_alpha   90.00
_cell.angle_beta   90.00
_cell.angle_gamma   90.00
#
_symmetry.space_group_name_H-M   'P 1'
#
loop_
_entity.id
_entity.type
_entity.pdbx_description
1 polymer ?
#
loop_
_entity_poly.entity_id
_entity_poly.type
_entity_poly.pdbx_seq_one_letter_code
_entity_poly.pdbx_strand_id
1 'polypeptide(L)'
;MHLLEHAPETVSIIYRKAGDVHVFISPDLQGLHVGAKTMRQAFSMIPDAVSGLVELSCGVKADYEPSLSYEEFKTQVRHLNPILTVKIDHHAHS
;
A
#
# COMPACT_ATOMS: atom_id res chain seq x y z
N MET A 1 -16.62 -11.81 6.89
CA MET A 1 -15.63 -10.73 6.89
C MET A 1 -14.99 -10.73 8.27
N HIS A 2 -13.67 -10.95 8.37
CA HIS A 2 -12.96 -10.62 9.61
C HIS A 2 -12.72 -9.10 9.56
N LEU A 3 -13.41 -8.37 10.44
CA LEU A 3 -13.14 -6.96 10.66
C LEU A 3 -11.85 -6.86 11.49
N LEU A 4 -10.93 -5.98 11.09
CA LEU A 4 -9.78 -5.66 11.91
C LEU A 4 -10.31 -4.86 13.12
N GLU A 5 -9.98 -5.29 14.33
CA GLU A 5 -10.45 -4.62 15.56
C GLU A 5 -9.83 -3.22 15.73
N HIS A 6 -8.69 -2.97 15.06
CA HIS A 6 -7.93 -1.72 15.10
C HIS A 6 -7.25 -1.48 13.73
N ALA A 7 -6.96 -0.22 13.39
CA ALA A 7 -6.20 0.10 12.20
C ALA A 7 -4.77 -0.48 12.31
N PRO A 8 -4.25 -1.16 11.26
CA PRO A 8 -2.92 -1.74 11.31
C PRO A 8 -1.84 -0.65 11.25
N GLU A 9 -0.88 -0.69 12.16
CA GLU A 9 0.27 0.24 12.17
C GLU A 9 1.10 0.16 10.88
N THR A 10 1.19 -1.04 10.30
CA THR A 10 1.91 -1.31 9.06
C THR A 10 1.15 -2.27 8.17
N VAL A 11 1.19 -2.02 6.85
CA VAL A 11 0.61 -2.87 5.82
C VAL A 11 1.70 -3.28 4.83
N SER A 12 1.86 -4.57 4.61
CA SER A 12 2.77 -5.12 3.59
C SER A 12 2.11 -5.04 2.23
N ILE A 13 2.86 -4.57 1.24
CA ILE A 13 2.43 -4.44 -0.14
C ILE A 13 3.40 -5.21 -1.03
N ILE A 14 2.86 -6.11 -1.83
CA ILE A 14 3.59 -6.93 -2.79
C ILE A 14 3.35 -6.36 -4.18
N TYR A 15 4.44 -6.14 -4.91
CA TYR A 15 4.39 -5.73 -6.30
C TYR A 15 4.49 -6.92 -7.25
N ARG A 16 3.72 -6.87 -8.34
CA ARG A 16 3.85 -7.78 -9.47
C ARG A 16 3.50 -7.09 -10.78
N LYS A 17 4.05 -7.58 -11.89
CA LYS A 17 3.64 -7.19 -13.24
C LYS A 17 2.67 -8.24 -13.78
N ALA A 18 1.50 -7.82 -14.26
CA ALA A 18 0.48 -8.67 -14.85
C ALA A 18 0.17 -8.17 -16.28
N GLY A 19 0.80 -8.79 -17.28
CA GLY A 19 0.80 -8.26 -18.65
C GLY A 19 1.44 -6.88 -18.69
N ASP A 20 0.71 -5.88 -19.20
CA ASP A 20 1.15 -4.48 -19.28
C ASP A 20 0.76 -3.63 -18.07
N VAL A 21 0.20 -4.25 -17.03
CA VAL A 21 -0.25 -3.56 -15.82
C VAL A 21 0.70 -3.84 -14.66
N HIS A 22 1.05 -2.78 -13.93
CA HIS A 22 1.77 -2.83 -12.67
C HIS A 22 0.77 -2.90 -11.53
N VAL A 23 0.84 -3.97 -10.72
CA VAL A 23 -0.15 -4.28 -9.69
C VAL A 23 0.52 -4.37 -8.33
N PHE A 24 -0.08 -3.71 -7.35
CA PHE A 24 0.25 -3.81 -5.93
C PHE A 24 -0.92 -4.45 -5.19
N ILE A 25 -0.61 -5.43 -4.34
CA ILE A 25 -1.59 -6.18 -3.53
C ILE A 25 -1.11 -6.27 -2.09
N SER A 26 -2.02 -6.48 -1.13
CA SER A 26 -1.64 -6.72 0.27
C SER A 26 -2.12 -8.09 0.75
N PRO A 27 -1.27 -8.90 1.39
CA PRO A 27 -1.73 -10.06 2.15
C PRO A 27 -2.42 -9.65 3.46
N ASP A 28 -2.06 -8.50 4.03
CA ASP A 28 -2.55 -8.01 5.33
C ASP A 28 -3.92 -7.33 5.19
N LEU A 29 -4.15 -6.69 4.04
CA LEU A 29 -5.39 -5.97 3.73
C LEU A 29 -6.13 -6.63 2.57
N GLN A 30 -7.01 -7.58 2.91
CA GLN A 30 -7.78 -8.33 1.91
C GLN A 30 -8.59 -7.40 1.02
N GLY A 31 -8.53 -7.65 -0.29
CA GLY A 31 -9.21 -6.84 -1.29
C GLY A 31 -8.36 -5.70 -1.86
N LEU A 32 -7.24 -5.32 -1.24
CA LEU A 32 -6.37 -4.28 -1.78
C LEU A 32 -5.75 -4.72 -3.11
N HIS A 33 -6.12 -4.03 -4.18
CA HIS A 33 -5.56 -4.18 -5.51
C HIS A 33 -5.42 -2.80 -6.16
N VAL A 34 -4.18 -2.36 -6.35
CA VAL A 34 -3.86 -1.08 -6.99
C VAL A 34 -3.14 -1.37 -8.30
N GLY A 35 -3.75 -1.05 -9.43
CA GLY A 35 -3.24 -1.36 -10.76
C GLY A 35 -3.16 -0.13 -11.66
N ALA A 36 -2.05 0.05 -12.36
CA ALA A 36 -1.92 1.09 -13.39
C ALA A 36 -0.95 0.69 -14.52
N LYS A 37 -1.01 1.42 -15.64
CA LYS A 37 -0.12 1.21 -16.80
C LYS A 37 1.35 1.49 -16.48
N THR A 38 1.63 2.35 -15.51
CA THR A 38 2.99 2.64 -15.08
C THR A 38 3.17 2.33 -13.61
N MET A 39 4.34 1.81 -13.23
CA MET A 39 4.66 1.50 -11.84
C MET A 39 4.57 2.73 -10.94
N ARG A 40 5.00 3.91 -11.43
CA ARG A 40 4.94 5.17 -10.68
C ARG A 40 3.50 5.56 -10.34
N GLN A 41 2.60 5.47 -11.31
CA GLN A 41 1.19 5.80 -11.11
C GLN A 41 0.54 4.83 -10.12
N ALA A 42 0.78 3.53 -10.27
CA ALA A 42 0.24 2.55 -9.33
C ALA A 42 0.81 2.77 -7.92
N PHE A 43 2.10 3.09 -7.79
CA PHE A 43 2.74 3.39 -6.51
C PHE A 43 2.16 4.63 -5.82
N SER A 44 1.92 5.72 -6.56
CA SER A 44 1.38 6.95 -5.97
C SER A 44 -0.05 6.81 -5.46
N MET A 45 -0.79 5.79 -5.91
CA MET A 45 -2.17 5.52 -5.47
C MET A 45 -2.23 4.66 -4.21
N ILE A 46 -1.11 4.07 -3.75
CA ILE A 46 -1.08 3.16 -2.61
C ILE A 46 -1.57 3.82 -1.31
N PRO A 47 -1.10 5.03 -0.93
CA PRO A 47 -1.54 5.72 0.28
C PRO A 47 -3.07 5.80 0.39
N ASP A 48 -3.71 6.43 -0.60
CA ASP A 48 -5.15 6.64 -0.61
C ASP A 48 -5.94 5.32 -0.62
N ALA A 49 -5.45 4.32 -1.36
CA ALA A 49 -6.09 3.01 -1.43
C ALA A 49 -6.01 2.24 -0.10
N VAL A 50 -4.88 2.33 0.61
CA VAL A 50 -4.71 1.72 1.94
C VAL A 50 -5.58 2.46 2.96
N SER A 51 -5.49 3.79 3.04
CA SER A 51 -6.30 4.60 3.97
C SER A 51 -7.80 4.35 3.79
N GLY A 52 -8.29 4.42 2.55
CA GLY A 52 -9.71 4.20 2.25
C GLY A 52 -10.18 2.78 2.58
N LEU A 53 -9.36 1.77 2.31
CA LEU A 53 -9.74 0.39 2.61
C LEU A 53 -9.65 0.07 4.11
N VAL A 54 -8.72 0.69 4.85
CA VAL A 54 -8.66 0.61 6.32
C VAL A 54 -9.88 1.29 6.94
N GLU A 55 -10.27 2.48 6.48
CA GLU A 55 -11.49 3.16 6.93
C GLU A 55 -12.73 2.29 6.72
N LEU A 56 -12.86 1.69 5.53
CA LEU A 56 -13.98 0.80 5.21
C LEU A 56 -13.97 -0.49 6.05
N SER A 57 -12.79 -1.04 6.34
CA SER A 57 -12.66 -2.35 7.02
C SER A 57 -12.70 -2.25 8.55
N CYS A 58 -12.24 -1.14 9.11
CA CYS A 58 -12.06 -0.96 10.55
C CYS A 58 -12.94 0.16 11.13
N GLY A 59 -13.53 1.02 10.28
CA GLY A 59 -14.25 2.22 10.72
C GLY A 59 -13.34 3.31 11.29
N VAL A 60 -12.02 3.22 11.07
CA VAL A 60 -11.02 4.15 11.60
C VAL A 60 -10.41 4.93 10.44
N LYS A 61 -10.47 6.26 10.53
CA LYS A 61 -9.78 7.13 9.60
C LYS A 61 -8.31 7.23 9.98
N ALA A 62 -7.43 6.72 9.13
CA ALA A 62 -5.99 6.73 9.30
C ALA A 62 -5.32 7.04 7.96
N ASP A 63 -4.34 7.93 7.98
CA ASP A 63 -3.51 8.25 6.82
C ASP A 63 -2.29 7.35 6.80
N TYR A 64 -1.82 7.00 5.60
CA TYR A 64 -0.77 6.02 5.41
C TYR A 64 0.28 6.55 4.44
N GLU A 65 1.55 6.30 4.72
CA GLU A 65 2.67 6.66 3.86
C GLU A 65 3.57 5.47 3.52
N PRO A 66 4.14 5.41 2.30
CA PRO A 66 5.08 4.36 1.95
C PRO A 66 6.39 4.55 2.73
N SER A 67 6.95 3.47 3.28
CA SER A 67 8.22 3.51 4.02
C SER A 67 9.44 3.80 3.15
N LEU A 68 9.27 3.79 1.83
CA LEU A 68 10.30 4.01 0.83
C LEU A 68 9.77 5.02 -0.17
N SER A 69 10.64 5.88 -0.69
CA SER A 69 10.32 6.66 -1.88
C SER A 69 10.17 5.76 -3.11
N TYR A 70 9.52 6.30 -4.15
CA TYR A 70 9.38 5.57 -5.41
C TYR A 70 10.74 5.19 -6.03
N GLU A 71 11.76 6.04 -5.97
CA GLU A 71 13.07 5.74 -6.57
C GLU A 71 13.81 4.63 -5.82
N GLU A 72 13.70 4.60 -4.49
CA GLU A 72 14.23 3.51 -3.66
C GLU A 72 13.51 2.20 -3.97
N PHE A 73 12.17 2.23 -3.99
CA PHE A 73 11.37 1.07 -4.32
C PHE A 73 11.68 0.52 -5.72
N LYS A 74 11.75 1.40 -6.73
CA LYS A 74 12.10 1.05 -8.11
C LYS A 74 13.48 0.41 -8.22
N THR A 75 14.43 0.83 -7.40
CA THR A 75 15.76 0.23 -7.34
C THR A 75 15.67 -1.19 -6.78
N GLN A 76 14.90 -1.41 -5.73
CA GLN A 76 14.73 -2.75 -5.15
C GLN A 76 14.01 -3.72 -6.09
N VAL A 77 12.96 -3.28 -6.80
CA VAL A 77 12.24 -4.11 -7.79
C VAL A 77 13.15 -4.65 -8.89
N ARG A 78 14.22 -3.91 -9.24
CA ARG A 78 15.17 -4.34 -10.28
C ARG A 78 16.12 -5.44 -9.81
N HIS A 79 16.29 -5.60 -8.51
CA HIS A 79 17.31 -6.48 -7.93
C HIS A 79 16.71 -7.60 -7.06
N LEU A 80 15.47 -7.45 -6.60
CA LEU A 80 14.77 -8.32 -5.66
C LEU A 80 13.27 -8.35 -5.99
N ASN A 81 12.51 -9.23 -5.33
CA ASN A 81 11.05 -9.13 -5.20
C ASN A 81 10.73 -8.35 -3.91
N PRO A 82 10.77 -7.00 -3.88
CA PRO A 82 10.61 -6.25 -2.65
C PRO A 82 9.17 -6.31 -2.14
N ILE A 83 9.07 -6.33 -0.81
CA ILE A 83 7.85 -6.00 -0.09
C ILE A 83 7.97 -4.51 0.25
N LEU A 84 7.02 -3.71 -0.23
CA LEU A 84 6.87 -2.32 0.21
C LEU A 84 6.08 -2.33 1.51
N THR A 85 6.59 -1.67 2.54
CA THR A 85 5.81 -1.44 3.76
C THR A 85 5.16 -0.07 3.67
N VAL A 86 3.89 0.01 4.03
CA VAL A 86 3.15 1.25 4.19
C VAL A 86 2.84 1.39 5.68
N LYS A 87 3.06 2.57 6.25
CA LYS A 87 2.95 2.83 7.68
C LYS A 87 1.89 3.89 7.91
N ILE A 88 1.21 3.81 9.06
CA ILE A 88 0.34 4.90 9.49
C ILE A 88 1.16 6.18 9.65
N ASP A 89 0.63 7.30 9.14
CA ASP A 89 1.21 8.61 9.34
C ASP A 89 0.72 9.19 10.67
N HIS A 90 1.62 9.29 11.65
CA HIS A 90 1.31 9.88 12.95
C HIS A 90 1.35 11.43 12.96
N HIS A 91 1.64 12.09 11.83
CA HIS A 91 1.73 13.56 11.78
C HIS A 91 0.37 14.29 11.79
N ALA A 92 -0.75 13.58 11.83
CA ALA A 92 -2.08 14.17 11.83
C ALA A 92 -2.63 14.54 13.23
N HIS A 93 -1.81 14.95 14.20
CA HIS A 93 -2.28 15.68 15.40
C HIS A 93 -1.13 16.46 16.08
N SER A 94 -0.91 17.70 15.66
CA SER A 94 -0.26 18.76 16.45
C SER A 94 -0.89 20.10 16.13
#